data_AF-W9V9S0-F1
#
_entry.id   AF-W9V9S0-F1
#
_cell.length_a   1.000
_cell.length_b   1.000
_cell.length_c   1.000
_cell.angle_alpha   90.00
_cell.angle_beta   90.00
_cell.angle_gamma   90.00
#
_symmetry.space_group_name_H-M   'P 1'
#
loop_
_entity.id
_entity.type
_entity.pdbx_description
1 polymer ?
#
loop_
_entity_poly.entity_id
_entity_poly.type
_entity_poly.pdbx_seq_one_letter_code
_entity_poly.pdbx_strand_id
1 'polypeptide(L)'
;MLPITALSQPMEPPGGAGDLLSEALFLKLGFSFMIGLAVGFALKVAFKIALLMIGVVLIALFALQYHGFIIIDWAGIEPHYDSIAHGIRTTGAAFLDFAAHNLSSAASFFAGLAIGLKF
;
A
#
# COMPACT_ATOMS: atom_id res chain seq x y z
N MET A 1 -5.99 59.86 -36.11
CA MET A 1 -4.79 59.34 -35.40
C MET A 1 -5.28 58.30 -34.41
N LEU A 2 -5.16 57.01 -34.73
CA LEU A 2 -5.56 55.90 -33.85
C LEU A 2 -4.32 55.41 -33.08
N PRO A 3 -4.41 55.15 -31.77
CA PRO A 3 -3.26 54.69 -31.00
C PRO A 3 -2.92 53.22 -31.37
N ILE A 4 -1.77 53.00 -32.01
CA ILE A 4 -1.18 51.68 -32.27
C ILE A 4 -0.50 51.16 -31.00
N THR A 5 -1.26 51.04 -29.90
CA THR A 5 -0.72 50.59 -28.61
C THR A 5 -1.35 49.26 -28.13
N ALA A 6 -2.25 48.68 -28.93
CA ALA A 6 -3.01 47.48 -28.53
C ALA A 6 -2.41 46.13 -28.97
N LEU A 7 -1.17 46.05 -29.51
CA LEU A 7 -0.60 44.80 -30.07
C LEU A 7 0.70 44.33 -29.40
N SER A 8 0.85 44.47 -28.09
CA SER A 8 2.00 43.89 -27.38
C SER A 8 1.67 43.37 -25.99
N GLN A 9 0.47 42.80 -25.80
CA GLN A 9 0.29 41.85 -24.71
C GLN A 9 0.78 40.50 -25.26
N PRO A 10 1.90 39.92 -24.76
CA PRO A 10 2.18 38.54 -25.07
C PRO A 10 0.95 37.74 -24.62
N MET A 11 0.31 37.05 -25.56
CA MET A 11 -0.73 36.10 -25.25
C MET A 11 -0.04 34.93 -24.53
N GLU A 12 0.16 35.05 -23.22
CA GLU A 12 0.47 33.90 -22.39
C GLU A 12 -0.69 32.91 -22.57
N PRO A 13 -0.42 31.65 -22.97
CA PRO A 13 -1.47 30.66 -23.08
C PRO A 13 -2.17 30.53 -21.72
N PRO A 14 -3.51 30.43 -21.69
CA PRO A 14 -4.22 30.17 -20.43
C PRO A 14 -3.73 28.83 -19.89
N GLY A 15 -3.03 28.87 -18.75
CA GLY A 15 -2.35 27.72 -18.16
C GLY A 15 -0.84 27.77 -18.39
N GLY A 16 -0.13 28.51 -17.54
CA GLY A 16 1.32 28.45 -17.47
C GLY A 16 1.79 27.06 -17.06
N ALA A 17 2.99 26.64 -17.48
CA ALA A 17 3.53 25.32 -17.16
C ALA A 17 3.49 24.98 -15.66
N GLY A 18 3.57 25.98 -14.76
CA GLY A 18 3.45 25.80 -13.32
C GLY A 18 2.06 25.33 -12.83
N ASP A 19 0.98 25.75 -13.49
CA ASP A 19 -0.38 25.33 -13.15
C ASP A 19 -0.60 23.86 -13.55
N LEU A 20 -0.14 23.49 -14.74
CA LEU A 20 -0.20 22.11 -15.23
C LEU A 20 0.60 21.14 -14.36
N LEU A 21 1.77 21.56 -13.87
CA LEU A 21 2.57 20.77 -12.94
C LEU A 21 1.87 20.61 -11.58
N SER A 22 1.28 21.67 -11.04
CA SER A 22 0.60 21.63 -9.74
C SER A 22 -0.62 20.71 -9.78
N GLU A 23 -1.40 20.78 -10.85
CA GLU A 23 -2.55 19.91 -11.08
C GLU A 23 -2.12 18.45 -11.25
N ALA A 24 -1.10 18.19 -12.07
CA ALA A 24 -0.55 16.85 -12.26
C ALA A 24 0.01 16.24 -10.96
N LEU A 25 0.68 17.04 -10.12
CA LEU A 25 1.18 16.58 -8.83
C LEU A 25 0.05 16.30 -7.84
N PHE A 26 -0.98 17.15 -7.81
CA PHE A 26 -2.15 16.95 -6.96
C PHE A 26 -2.88 15.64 -7.32
N LEU A 27 -3.13 15.41 -8.61
CA LEU A 27 -3.74 14.17 -9.08
C LEU A 27 -2.89 12.95 -8.76
N LYS A 28 -1.57 13.04 -8.93
CA LYS A 28 -0.64 11.95 -8.61
C LYS A 28 -0.65 11.60 -7.12
N LEU A 29 -0.65 12.59 -6.23
CA LEU A 29 -0.74 12.38 -4.79
C LEU A 29 -2.11 11.80 -4.41
N GLY A 30 -3.20 12.42 -4.86
CA GLY A 30 -4.56 11.94 -4.58
C GLY A 30 -4.80 10.50 -5.02
N PHE A 31 -4.29 10.13 -6.20
CA PHE A 31 -4.34 8.75 -6.69
C PHE A 31 -3.52 7.80 -5.80
N SER A 32 -2.30 8.20 -5.44
CA SER A 32 -1.43 7.40 -4.56
C SER A 32 -2.07 7.17 -3.19
N PHE A 33 -2.68 8.22 -2.61
CA PHE A 33 -3.45 8.14 -1.38
C PHE A 33 -4.61 7.16 -1.48
N MET A 34 -5.39 7.24 -2.57
CA MET A 34 -6.56 6.36 -2.77
C MET A 34 -6.16 4.89 -2.88
N ILE A 35 -5.08 4.60 -3.62
CA ILE A 35 -4.52 3.25 -3.69
C ILE A 35 -4.07 2.82 -2.29
N GLY A 36 -3.32 3.66 -1.59
CA GLY A 36 -2.89 3.40 -0.22
C GLY A 36 -4.06 3.00 0.68
N LEU A 37 -5.12 3.81 0.67
CA LEU A 37 -6.34 3.58 1.45
C LEU A 37 -7.01 2.25 1.09
N ALA A 38 -7.17 1.97 -0.20
CA ALA A 38 -7.75 0.71 -0.66
C ALA A 38 -6.90 -0.51 -0.24
N VAL A 39 -5.57 -0.42 -0.38
CA VAL A 39 -4.63 -1.48 0.03
C VAL A 39 -4.68 -1.67 1.55
N GLY A 40 -4.69 -0.60 2.33
CA GLY A 40 -4.78 -0.67 3.79
C GLY A 40 -6.07 -1.35 4.26
N PHE A 41 -7.21 -0.97 3.67
CA PHE A 41 -8.49 -1.60 3.98
C PHE A 41 -8.51 -3.09 3.60
N ALA A 42 -8.05 -3.42 2.39
CA ALA A 42 -7.97 -4.81 1.92
C ALA A 42 -7.04 -5.65 2.82
N LEU A 43 -5.90 -5.09 3.24
CA LEU A 43 -4.95 -5.76 4.13
C LEU A 43 -5.58 -6.06 5.49
N LYS A 44 -6.35 -5.13 6.07
CA LYS A 44 -7.08 -5.36 7.33
C LYS A 44 -8.06 -6.52 7.21
N VAL A 45 -8.85 -6.54 6.15
CA VAL A 45 -9.85 -7.59 5.92
C VAL A 45 -9.16 -8.94 5.70
N ALA A 46 -8.14 -8.98 4.84
CA ALA A 46 -7.35 -10.18 4.60
C ALA A 46 -6.71 -10.71 5.88
N PHE A 47 -6.15 -9.83 6.73
CA PHE A 47 -5.56 -10.21 8.01
C PHE A 47 -6.60 -10.83 8.95
N LYS A 48 -7.80 -10.24 9.08
CA LYS A 48 -8.87 -10.81 9.90
C LYS A 48 -9.30 -12.19 9.43
N ILE A 49 -9.46 -12.36 8.12
CA ILE A 49 -9.84 -13.66 7.52
C ILE A 49 -8.73 -14.69 7.75
N ALA A 50 -7.47 -14.32 7.51
CA ALA A 50 -6.33 -15.20 7.74
C ALA A 50 -6.25 -15.65 9.20
N LEU A 51 -6.42 -14.71 10.15
CA LEU A 51 -6.39 -15.02 11.58
C LEU A 51 -7.52 -15.96 11.99
N LEU A 52 -8.73 -15.74 11.47
CA LEU A 52 -9.87 -16.62 11.71
C LEU A 52 -9.60 -18.03 11.17
N MET A 53 -9.15 -18.13 9.92
CA MET A 53 -8.86 -19.42 9.28
C MET A 53 -7.77 -20.19 10.02
N ILE A 54 -6.65 -19.53 10.33
CA ILE A 54 -5.54 -20.12 11.09
C ILE A 54 -6.02 -20.55 12.48
N GLY A 55 -6.79 -19.71 13.17
CA GLY A 55 -7.34 -20.03 14.48
C GLY A 55 -8.23 -21.27 14.46
N VAL A 56 -9.14 -21.38 13.48
CA VAL A 56 -10.00 -22.56 13.32
C VAL A 56 -9.18 -23.82 13.06
N VAL A 57 -8.18 -23.74 12.18
CA VAL A 57 -7.28 -24.87 11.88
C VAL A 57 -6.52 -25.31 13.12
N LEU A 58 -5.95 -24.37 13.88
CA LEU A 58 -5.22 -24.69 15.12
C LEU A 58 -6.12 -25.32 16.18
N ILE A 59 -7.34 -24.83 16.36
CA ILE A 59 -8.31 -25.43 17.29
C ILE A 59 -8.61 -26.87 16.88
N ALA A 60 -8.88 -27.12 15.59
CA ALA A 60 -9.15 -28.46 15.09
C ALA A 60 -7.95 -29.41 15.28
N LEU A 61 -6.74 -28.93 14.98
CA LEU A 61 -5.49 -29.68 15.18
C LEU A 61 -5.27 -30.05 16.66
N PHE A 62 -5.45 -29.10 17.57
CA PHE A 62 -5.32 -29.35 19.00
C PHE A 62 -6.38 -30.31 19.53
N ALA A 63 -7.64 -30.20 19.08
CA ALA A 63 -8.68 -31.16 19.45
C ALA A 63 -8.32 -32.58 18.99
N LEU A 64 -7.84 -32.72 17.75
CA LEU A 64 -7.47 -34.01 17.17
C LEU A 64 -6.25 -34.63 17.88
N GLN A 65 -5.26 -33.79 18.21
CA GLN A 65 -4.10 -34.20 19.02
C GLN A 65 -4.49 -34.57 20.46
N TYR A 66 -5.40 -33.81 21.09
CA TYR A 66 -5.87 -34.07 22.46
C TYR A 66 -6.56 -35.44 22.59
N HIS A 67 -7.35 -35.83 21.59
CA HIS A 67 -7.99 -37.14 21.52
C HIS A 67 -7.03 -38.27 21.09
N GLY A 68 -5.77 -37.96 20.77
CA GLY A 68 -4.75 -38.94 20.39
C GLY A 68 -4.87 -39.44 18.95
N PHE A 69 -5.65 -38.78 18.09
CA PHE A 69 -5.80 -39.18 16.69
C PHE A 69 -4.58 -38.82 15.82
N ILE A 70 -3.86 -37.74 16.17
CA ILE A 70 -2.66 -37.30 15.46
C ILE A 70 -1.55 -36.88 16.43
N ILE A 71 -0.30 -36.93 15.96
CA ILE A 71 0.87 -36.36 16.64
C ILE A 71 1.44 -35.28 15.71
N ILE A 72 1.54 -34.05 16.22
CA ILE A 72 2.04 -32.92 15.44
C ILE A 72 3.53 -32.72 15.75
N ASP A 73 4.37 -32.84 14.73
CA ASP A 73 5.78 -32.47 14.80
C ASP A 73 5.94 -30.96 14.58
N TRP A 74 6.03 -30.20 15.66
CA TRP A 74 6.20 -28.75 15.62
C TRP A 74 7.59 -28.34 15.13
N ALA A 75 8.63 -29.15 15.36
CA ALA A 75 9.99 -28.86 14.91
C ALA A 75 10.09 -28.96 13.38
N GLY A 76 9.36 -29.90 12.79
CA GLY A 76 9.24 -30.01 11.32
C GLY A 76 8.59 -28.79 10.65
N ILE A 77 7.80 -27.99 11.38
CA ILE A 77 7.11 -26.81 10.83
C ILE A 77 7.99 -25.55 10.88
N GLU A 78 8.94 -25.47 11.80
CA GLU A 78 9.81 -24.30 12.03
C GLU A 78 10.46 -23.74 10.74
N PRO A 79 11.06 -24.56 9.85
CA PRO A 79 11.67 -24.06 8.61
C PRO A 79 10.69 -23.39 7.64
N HIS A 80 9.40 -23.74 7.71
CA HIS A 80 8.38 -23.14 6.86
C HIS A 80 8.05 -21.71 7.28
N TYR A 81 8.02 -21.43 8.59
CA TYR A 81 7.82 -20.06 9.08
C TYR A 81 9.00 -19.15 8.72
N ASP A 82 10.23 -19.68 8.80
CA ASP A 82 11.43 -18.94 8.40
C ASP A 82 11.42 -18.57 6.91
N SER A 83 11.00 -19.50 6.05
CA SER A 83 10.88 -19.24 4.61
C SER A 83 9.84 -18.15 4.31
N ILE A 84 8.68 -18.21 4.97
CA ILE A 84 7.63 -17.19 4.82
C ILE A 84 8.14 -15.82 5.32
N ALA A 85 8.78 -15.78 6.48
CA ALA A 85 9.35 -14.56 7.05
C ALA A 85 10.41 -13.95 6.14
N HIS A 86 11.29 -14.78 5.57
CA HIS A 86 12.28 -14.35 4.59
C HIS A 86 11.62 -13.74 3.34
N GLY A 87 10.61 -14.41 2.77
CA GLY A 87 9.87 -13.92 1.61
C GLY A 87 9.24 -12.55 1.86
N ILE A 88 8.54 -12.39 2.98
CA ILE A 88 7.93 -11.11 3.40
C ILE A 88 9.01 -10.02 3.51
N ARG A 89 10.15 -10.34 4.12
CA ARG A 89 11.25 -9.38 4.29
C ARG A 89 11.85 -8.94 2.95
N THR A 90 12.09 -9.87 2.03
CA THR A 90 12.64 -9.55 0.71
C THR A 90 11.69 -8.67 -0.10
N THR A 91 10.41 -9.04 -0.17
CA THR A 91 9.40 -8.25 -0.90
C THR A 91 9.17 -6.89 -0.24
N GLY A 92 9.13 -6.84 1.09
CA GLY A 92 9.00 -5.60 1.84
C GLY A 92 10.18 -4.65 1.60
N ALA A 93 11.41 -5.17 1.60
CA ALA A 93 12.61 -4.37 1.32
C ALA A 93 12.57 -3.76 -0.09
N ALA A 94 12.21 -4.56 -1.11
CA ALA A 94 12.09 -4.06 -2.48
C ALA A 94 10.99 -2.98 -2.61
N PHE A 95 9.87 -3.14 -1.91
CA PHE A 95 8.81 -2.14 -1.87
C PHE A 95 9.26 -0.84 -1.20
N LEU A 96 9.96 -0.93 -0.06
CA LEU A 96 10.49 0.25 0.63
C LEU A 96 11.55 0.99 -0.20
N ASP A 97 12.38 0.26 -0.94
CA ASP A 97 13.35 0.84 -1.86
C ASP A 97 12.66 1.61 -3.01
N PHE A 98 11.63 1.02 -3.63
CA PHE A 98 10.79 1.71 -4.61
C PHE A 98 10.13 2.96 -4.03
N ALA A 99 9.62 2.88 -2.80
CA ALA A 99 8.98 3.99 -2.11
C ALA A 99 9.98 5.12 -1.80
N ALA A 100 11.21 4.79 -1.42
CA ALA A 100 12.28 5.75 -1.17
C ALA A 100 12.64 6.55 -2.44
N HIS A 101 12.63 5.91 -3.61
CA HIS A 101 12.84 6.58 -4.90
C HIS A 101 11.64 7.43 -5.36
N ASN A 102 10.46 7.26 -4.74
CA ASN A 102 9.21 7.93 -5.10
C ASN A 102 8.58 8.70 -3.93
N LEU A 103 9.41 9.47 -3.21
CA LEU A 103 9.09 10.02 -1.88
C LEU A 103 7.73 10.74 -1.75
N SER A 104 7.36 11.60 -2.71
CA SER A 104 6.12 12.37 -2.65
C SER A 104 4.86 11.51 -2.81
N SER A 105 4.89 10.56 -3.75
CA SER A 105 3.81 9.59 -3.96
C SER A 105 3.78 8.55 -2.84
N ALA A 106 4.94 8.09 -2.38
CA ALA A 106 5.07 7.17 -1.26
C ALA A 106 4.49 7.74 0.04
N ALA A 107 4.80 8.97 0.39
CA ALA A 107 4.25 9.62 1.58
C ALA A 107 2.71 9.66 1.54
N SER A 108 2.14 10.02 0.39
CA SER A 108 0.70 10.08 0.20
C SER A 108 0.06 8.67 0.22
N PHE A 109 0.70 7.69 -0.41
CA PHE A 109 0.30 6.28 -0.32
C PHE A 109 0.30 5.77 1.12
N PHE A 110 1.38 5.99 1.88
CA PHE A 110 1.47 5.53 3.27
C PHE A 110 0.46 6.23 4.18
N ALA A 111 0.18 7.52 3.96
CA ALA A 111 -0.89 8.21 4.65
C ALA A 111 -2.26 7.56 4.36
N GLY A 112 -2.53 7.27 3.09
CA GLY A 112 -3.72 6.52 2.68
C GLY A 112 -3.78 5.13 3.33
N LEU A 113 -2.70 4.37 3.27
CA LEU A 113 -2.56 3.03 3.85
C LEU A 113 -2.84 3.01 5.35
N ALA A 114 -2.23 3.92 6.11
CA ALA A 114 -2.43 4.02 7.55
C ALA A 114 -3.90 4.30 7.90
N ILE A 115 -4.55 5.17 7.13
CA ILE A 115 -5.98 5.47 7.29
C ILE A 115 -6.83 4.26 6.88
N GLY A 116 -6.52 3.60 5.75
CA GLY A 116 -7.21 2.42 5.27
C GLY A 116 -7.17 1.26 6.26
N LEU A 117 -6.04 1.07 6.95
CA LEU A 117 -5.90 0.05 8.02
C LEU A 117 -6.78 0.35 9.25
N LYS A 118 -7.10 1.62 9.50
CA LYS A 118 -7.99 2.01 10.60
C LYS A 118 -9.44 1.64 10.31
N PHE A 119 -9.90 1.78 9.07
CA PHE A 119 -11.27 1.48 8.63
C PHE A 119 -11.51 -0.01 8.41
#